data_AF-A0A4U1W8I0-F1
#
_entry.id   AF-A0A4U1W8I0-F1
#
_cell.length_a   1.000
_cell.length_b   1.000
_cell.length_c   1.000
_cell.angle_alpha   90.00
_cell.angle_beta   90.00
_cell.angle_gamma   90.00
#
_symmetry.space_group_name_H-M   'P 1'
#
loop_
_entity.id
_entity.type
_entity.pdbx_description
1 polymer ?
#
loop_
_entity_poly.entity_id
_entity_poly.type
_entity_poly.pdbx_seq_one_letter_code
_entity_poly.pdbx_strand_id
1 'polypeptide(L)' 'MCFVPDYKLSELSKMAGFDTVDELARYASTTRQNLDNWNKSQSKQDFLRVVIMGAKVLKAQDIKRRVAMSS' A
#
# COMPACT_ATOMS: atom_id res chain seq x y z
N MET A 1 -8.34 -23.12 -10.70
CA MET A 1 -8.24 -21.77 -11.29
C MET A 1 -7.12 -21.03 -10.59
N CYS A 2 -6.15 -20.49 -11.32
CA CYS A 2 -5.17 -19.55 -10.76
C CYS A 2 -5.80 -18.16 -10.78
N PHE A 3 -5.98 -17.53 -9.62
CA PHE A 3 -6.48 -16.17 -9.55
C PHE A 3 -5.41 -15.21 -10.12
N VAL A 4 -5.82 -14.30 -10.99
CA VAL A 4 -4.98 -13.24 -11.53
C VAL A 4 -5.59 -11.91 -11.07
N PRO A 5 -4.85 -11.07 -10.33
CA PRO A 5 -5.35 -9.77 -9.92
C PRO A 5 -5.43 -8.82 -11.11
N ASP A 6 -6.40 -7.89 -11.07
CA ASP A 6 -6.57 -6.87 -12.10
C ASP A 6 -5.33 -5.96 -12.22
N TYR A 7 -4.63 -5.75 -11.11
CA TYR A 7 -3.43 -4.92 -11.03
C TYR A 7 -2.29 -5.66 -10.32
N LYS A 8 -1.07 -5.42 -10.79
CA LYS A 8 0.15 -5.81 -10.05
C LYS A 8 0.27 -4.95 -8.79
N LEU A 9 0.88 -5.51 -7.75
CA LEU A 9 1.12 -4.78 -6.50
C LEU A 9 1.91 -3.47 -6.72
N SER A 10 2.84 -3.45 -7.67
CA SER A 10 3.59 -2.24 -8.03
C SER A 10 2.72 -1.14 -8.64
N GLU A 11 1.66 -1.51 -9.38
CA GLU A 11 0.72 -0.55 -9.96
C GLU A 11 -0.19 0.02 -8.87
N LEU A 12 -0.72 -0.84 -7.99
CA LEU A 12 -1.50 -0.43 -6.83
C LEU A 12 -0.71 0.53 -5.91
N SER A 13 0.57 0.22 -5.67
CA SER A 13 1.49 1.08 -4.91
C SER A 13 1.60 2.47 -5.52
N LYS A 14 1.83 2.56 -6.83
CA LYS A 14 1.94 3.84 -7.55
C LYS A 14 0.62 4.62 -7.56
N MET A 15 -0.50 3.95 -7.81
CA MET A 15 -1.84 4.57 -7.78
C MET A 15 -2.18 5.15 -6.40
N ALA A 16 -1.67 4.52 -5.34
CA ALA A 16 -1.84 5.00 -3.98
C ALA A 16 -0.85 6.11 -3.59
N GLY A 17 0.08 6.49 -4.47
CA GLY A 17 1.04 7.57 -4.27
C GLY A 17 2.31 7.15 -3.54
N PHE A 18 2.70 5.87 -3.61
CA PHE A 18 3.97 5.37 -3.08
C PHE A 18 4.99 5.17 -4.21
N ASP A 19 6.24 5.54 -3.94
CA ASP A 19 7.33 5.43 -4.91
C ASP A 19 7.75 3.98 -5.12
N THR A 20 7.69 3.18 -4.05
CA THR A 20 8.04 1.76 -4.06
C THR A 20 7.06 0.93 -3.23
N VAL A 21 7.00 -0.36 -3.53
CA VAL A 21 6.23 -1.33 -2.71
C VAL A 21 6.79 -1.41 -1.30
N ASP A 22 8.09 -1.18 -1.12
CA ASP A 22 8.73 -1.18 0.20
C ASP A 22 8.32 0.06 1.02
N GLU A 23 8.13 1.21 0.39
CA GLU A 23 7.53 2.39 1.03
C GLU A 23 6.08 2.09 1.47
N LEU A 24 5.27 1.50 0.58
CA LEU A 24 3.92 1.05 0.92
C LEU A 24 3.95 0.08 2.12
N ALA A 25 4.83 -0.92 2.12
CA ALA A 25 4.95 -1.90 3.19
C ALA A 25 5.28 -1.24 4.55
N ARG A 26 6.17 -0.24 4.52
CA ARG A 26 6.52 0.57 5.71
C ARG A 26 5.29 1.29 6.28
N TYR A 27 4.53 1.99 5.44
CA TYR A 27 3.33 2.71 5.91
C TYR A 27 2.17 1.77 6.26
N ALA A 28 2.09 0.60 5.63
CA ALA A 28 1.11 -0.44 5.94
C ALA A 28 1.48 -1.28 7.17
N SER A 29 2.63 -1.01 7.82
CA SER A 29 3.14 -1.77 8.98
C SER A 29 3.17 -3.29 8.72
N THR A 30 3.62 -3.70 7.55
CA THR A 30 3.70 -5.12 7.14
C THR A 30 4.92 -5.34 6.24
N THR A 31 5.03 -6.53 5.65
CA THR A 31 6.12 -6.88 4.72
C THR A 31 5.63 -6.87 3.27
N ARG A 32 6.57 -6.66 2.34
CA ARG A 32 6.32 -6.83 0.91
C ARG A 32 5.75 -8.21 0.57
N GLN A 33 6.25 -9.26 1.22
CA GLN A 33 5.75 -10.62 1.02
C GLN A 33 4.27 -10.77 1.42
N ASN A 34 3.84 -10.16 2.53
CA ASN A 34 2.43 -10.18 2.91
C ASN A 34 1.54 -9.46 1.89
N LEU A 35 1.99 -8.30 1.42
CA LEU A 35 1.28 -7.56 0.36
C LEU A 35 1.18 -8.38 -0.93
N ASP A 36 2.26 -9.05 -1.34
CA ASP A 36 2.27 -9.94 -2.51
C ASP A 36 1.32 -11.14 -2.34
N ASN A 37 1.31 -11.74 -1.15
CA ASN A 37 0.41 -12.86 -0.82
C ASN A 37 -1.06 -12.43 -0.88
N TRP A 38 -1.38 -11.25 -0.34
CA TRP A 38 -2.74 -10.71 -0.43
C TRP A 38 -3.12 -10.34 -1.86
N ASN A 39 -2.20 -9.78 -2.64
CA ASN A 39 -2.46 -9.43 -4.04
C ASN A 39 -2.71 -10.65 -4.93
N LYS A 40 -2.12 -11.81 -4.59
CA LYS A 40 -2.32 -13.07 -5.34
C LYS A 40 -3.49 -13.90 -4.82
N SER A 41 -4.24 -13.40 -3.83
CA SER A 41 -5.36 -14.11 -3.23
C SER A 41 -6.67 -13.37 -3.47
N GLN A 42 -7.62 -14.02 -4.15
CA GLN A 42 -8.93 -13.43 -4.46
C GLN A 42 -9.66 -12.97 -3.19
N SER A 43 -9.65 -13.80 -2.13
CA SER A 43 -10.32 -13.50 -0.86
C SER A 43 -9.63 -12.40 -0.04
N LYS A 44 -8.45 -11.94 -0.47
CA LYS A 44 -7.69 -10.87 0.20
C LYS A 44 -7.66 -9.56 -0.58
N GLN A 45 -8.30 -9.47 -1.75
CA GLN A 45 -8.31 -8.24 -2.55
C GLN A 45 -8.92 -7.06 -1.80
N ASP A 46 -10.08 -7.24 -1.16
CA ASP A 46 -10.73 -6.17 -0.41
C ASP A 46 -9.93 -5.79 0.84
N PHE A 47 -9.32 -6.78 1.50
CA PHE A 47 -8.41 -6.52 2.62
C PHE A 47 -7.19 -5.71 2.18
N LEU A 48 -6.57 -6.06 1.04
CA LEU A 48 -5.44 -5.34 0.48
C LEU A 48 -5.80 -3.88 0.17
N ARG A 49 -6.99 -3.62 -0.39
CA ARG A 49 -7.49 -2.26 -0.66
C ARG A 49 -7.58 -1.44 0.64
N VAL A 50 -8.12 -2.02 1.70
CA VAL A 50 -8.21 -1.36 3.02
C VAL A 50 -6.83 -1.05 3.59
N VAL A 51 -5.88 -1.99 3.50
CA VAL A 51 -4.49 -1.79 3.93
C VAL A 51 -3.84 -0.63 3.17
N ILE A 52 -3.99 -0.60 1.84
CA ILE A 52 -3.43 0.46 0.99
C ILE A 52 -4.04 1.83 1.34
N MET A 53 -5.35 1.90 1.57
CA MET A 53 -6.01 3.13 2.01
C MET A 53 -5.48 3.63 3.36
N GLY A 54 -5.31 2.73 4.33
CA GLY A 54 -4.73 3.06 5.63
C GLY A 54 -3.30 3.61 5.51
N ALA A 55 -2.46 2.94 4.73
CA ALA A 55 -1.09 3.39 4.46
C ALA A 55 -1.08 4.79 3.82
N LYS A 56 -1.98 5.07 2.86
CA LYS A 56 -2.07 6.36 2.17
C LYS A 56 -2.42 7.49 3.14
N VAL A 57 -3.33 7.25 4.08
CA VAL A 57 -3.70 8.22 5.13
C VAL A 57 -2.49 8.51 6.02
N LEU A 58 -1.74 7.49 6.43
CA LEU A 58 -0.54 7.65 7.26
C LEU A 58 0.56 8.44 6.55
N LYS A 59 0.81 8.18 5.26
CA LYS A 59 1.76 8.98 4.45
C LYS A 59 1.33 10.44 4.36
N ALA A 60 0.05 10.70 4.11
CA ALA A 60 -0.46 12.06 4.06
C ALA A 60 -0.29 12.80 5.40
N GLN A 61 -0.50 12.12 6.53
CA GLN A 61 -0.26 12.68 7.86
C GLN A 61 1.23 12.96 8.12
N ASP A 62 2.12 12.06 7.72
CA ASP A 62 3.57 12.25 7.88
C ASP A 62 4.07 13.46 7.08
N ILE A 63 3.61 13.60 5.83
CA ILE A 63 3.92 14.78 5.00
C ILE A 63 3.45 16.07 5.69
N LYS A 64 2.21 16.10 6.20
CA LYS A 64 1.68 17.28 6.92
C LYS A 64 2.53 17.65 8.13
N ARG A 65 2.97 16.65 8.92
CA ARG A 65 3.85 16.89 10.08
C ARG A 65 5.20 17.46 9.67
N ARG A 66 5.82 16.92 8.62
CA ARG A 66 7.11 17.41 8.11
C ARG A 66 7.02 18.85 7.61
N VAL A 67 5.94 19.19 6.91
CA VAL A 67 5.69 20.57 6.45
C VAL A 67 5.52 21.52 7.63
N ALA A 68 4.73 21.15 8.64
CA ALA A 68 4.50 21.97 9.82
C ALA A 68 5.79 22.19 10.66
N MET A 69 6.71 21.22 10.67
CA MET A 69 8.00 21.36 11.35
C MET A 69 9.05 22.18 10.56
N SER A 70 8.79 22.44 9.27
CA SER A 70 9.70 23.20 8.39
C SER A 70 9.29 24.66 8.22
N SER A 71 8.21 25.10 8.90
CA SER A 71 7.67 26.47 8.89
C SER A 71 7.98 27.18 10.21
#